data_AF-A0A966URM2-F1
#
_entry.id   AF-A0A966URM2-F1
#
_cell.length_a   1.000
_cell.length_b   1.000
_cell.length_c   1.000
_cell.angle_alpha   90.00
_cell.angle_beta   90.00
_cell.angle_gamma   90.00
#
_symmetry.space_group_name_H-M   'P 1'
#
loop_
_entity.id
_entity.type
_entity.pdbx_description
1 polymer ?
#
loop_
_entity_poly.entity_id
_entity_poly.type
_entity_poly.pdbx_seq_one_letter_code
_entity_poly.pdbx_strand_id
1 'polypeptide(L)' 'MVSDVKPWDLFNPNEPRSGEQLSKYRLEICQACDFYKKRTNQCKKCGCFMKLKTTLENARCPIGKW' A
#
# COMPACT_ATOMS: atom_id res chain seq x y z
N MET A 1 -1.87 11.54 15.15
CA MET A 1 -0.85 11.16 14.15
C MET A 1 -1.20 9.75 13.69
N VAL A 2 -1.68 9.58 12.45
CA VAL A 2 -1.97 8.23 11.93
C VAL A 2 -0.64 7.66 11.48
N SER A 3 -0.05 6.77 12.27
CA SER A 3 1.17 6.05 11.91
C SER A 3 0.86 5.13 10.74
N ASP A 4 1.19 5.60 9.53
CA ASP A 4 1.21 4.78 8.33
C ASP A 4 2.39 3.79 8.40
N VAL A 5 2.35 2.74 7.60
CA VAL A 5 3.42 1.73 7.55
C VAL A 5 4.72 2.33 7.06
N LYS A 6 5.82 1.88 7.64
CA LYS A 6 7.17 2.34 7.35
C LYS A 6 7.80 1.46 6.27
N PRO A 7 8.75 1.99 5.47
CA PRO A 7 9.39 1.20 4.41
C PRO A 7 10.09 -0.08 4.91
N TRP A 8 10.60 -0.07 6.14
CA TRP A 8 11.28 -1.21 6.75
C TRP A 8 10.32 -2.29 7.29
N ASP A 9 9.02 -2.00 7.41
CA ASP A 9 8.02 -3.00 7.83
C ASP A 9 7.90 -4.15 6.80
N LEU A 10 8.36 -3.90 5.56
CA LEU A 10 8.49 -4.92 4.52
C LEU A 10 9.56 -5.99 4.82
N PHE A 11 10.53 -5.66 5.67
CA PHE A 11 11.59 -6.59 6.08
C PHE A 11 11.39 -7.09 7.51
N ASN A 12 10.33 -6.64 8.19
CA ASN A 12 10.01 -7.10 9.53
C ASN A 12 9.25 -8.44 9.45
N PRO A 13 9.82 -9.55 9.95
CA PRO A 13 9.13 -10.85 9.97
C PRO A 13 7.95 -10.88 10.95
N ASN A 14 7.87 -9.95 11.90
CA ASN A 14 6.78 -9.87 12.87
C ASN A 14 5.57 -9.07 12.35
N GLU A 15 5.65 -8.47 11.16
CA GLU A 15 4.56 -7.67 10.60
C GLU A 15 3.56 -8.56 9.84
N PRO A 16 2.25 -8.51 10.18
CA PRO A 16 1.25 -9.32 9.50
C PRO A 16 1.09 -8.90 8.04
N ARG A 17 1.08 -9.91 7.17
CA ARG A 17 0.83 -9.73 5.74
C ARG A 17 -0.65 -9.94 5.46
N SER A 18 -1.23 -9.01 4.71
CA SER A 18 -2.59 -9.17 4.23
C SER A 18 -2.71 -10.38 3.31
N GLY A 19 -3.86 -11.06 3.36
CA GLY A 19 -4.19 -12.09 2.37
C GLY A 19 -4.13 -11.58 0.92
N GLU A 20 -3.85 -12.49 -0.02
CA GLU A 20 -3.68 -12.15 -1.43
C GLU A 20 -4.89 -11.38 -2.00
N GLN A 21 -6.10 -11.77 -1.63
CA GLN A 21 -7.36 -11.13 -2.04
C GLN A 21 -7.44 -9.67 -1.58
N LEU A 22 -7.12 -9.40 -0.31
CA LEU A 22 -7.13 -8.04 0.24
C LEU A 22 -6.07 -7.17 -0.43
N SER A 23 -4.88 -7.72 -0.67
CA SER A 23 -3.80 -7.01 -1.36
C SER A 23 -4.15 -6.63 -2.80
N LYS A 24 -4.86 -7.52 -3.52
CA LYS A 24 -5.35 -7.29 -4.88
C LYS A 24 -6.43 -6.22 -4.90
N TYR A 25 -7.42 -6.32 -4.01
CA TYR A 25 -8.48 -5.33 -3.86
C TYR A 25 -7.93 -3.92 -3.59
N ARG A 26 -7.00 -3.79 -2.62
CA ARG A 26 -6.33 -2.51 -2.33
C ARG A 26 -5.51 -2.00 -3.52
N LEU A 27 -4.87 -2.91 -4.27
CA LEU A 27 -4.12 -2.56 -5.47
C LEU A 27 -5.02 -2.08 -6.60
N GLU A 28 -6.17 -2.71 -6.82
CA GLU A 28 -7.18 -2.30 -7.81
C GLU A 28 -7.71 -0.89 -7.51
N ILE A 29 -8.03 -0.59 -6.25
CA ILE A 29 -8.39 0.77 -5.81
C ILE A 29 -7.28 1.77 -6.14
N CYS A 30 -6.03 1.41 -5.88
CA CYS A 30 -4.89 2.24 -6.23
C CYS A 30 -4.73 2.38 -7.74
N GLN A 31 -4.93 1.34 -8.54
CA GLN A 31 -4.83 1.40 -10.00
C GLN A 31 -5.87 2.33 -10.64
N ALA A 32 -7.05 2.44 -10.02
CA ALA A 32 -8.10 3.38 -10.41
C ALA A 32 -7.86 4.82 -9.91
N CYS A 33 -6.81 5.08 -9.14
CA CYS A 33 -6.53 6.38 -8.55
C CYS A 33 -5.67 7.28 -9.46
N ASP A 34 -6.02 8.56 -9.59
CA ASP A 34 -5.29 9.55 -10.41
C ASP A 34 -3.83 9.76 -9.96
N PHE A 35 -3.57 9.46 -8.69
CA PHE A 35 -2.24 9.57 -8.10
C PHE A 35 -1.36 8.34 -8.35
N TYR A 36 -1.87 7.29 -8.97
CA TYR A 36 -1.09 6.08 -9.23
C TYR A 36 -0.25 6.19 -10.51
N LYS A 37 1.07 6.00 -10.36
CA LYS A 37 2.00 5.92 -11.48
C LYS A 37 2.12 4.48 -11.95
N LYS A 38 1.37 4.11 -12.99
CA LYS A 38 1.44 2.77 -13.62
C LYS A 38 2.85 2.37 -14.06
N ARG A 39 3.66 3.33 -14.55
CA ARG A 39 5.04 3.07 -15.00
C ARG A 39 5.97 2.58 -13.87
N THR A 40 5.82 3.09 -12.65
CA THR A 40 6.69 2.74 -11.51
C THR A 40 5.98 1.92 -10.43
N ASN A 41 4.68 1.64 -10.60
CA ASN A 41 3.82 1.00 -9.61
C ASN A 41 3.82 1.70 -8.23
N GLN A 42 3.99 3.02 -8.23
CA GLN A 42 4.06 3.85 -7.02
C GLN A 42 2.90 4.84 -6.94
N CYS A 43 2.54 5.26 -5.73
CA CYS A 43 1.60 6.35 -5.54
C CYS A 43 2.32 7.70 -5.40
N LYS A 44 1.83 8.75 -6.07
CA LYS A 44 2.38 10.12 -5.98
C LYS A 44 2.18 10.77 -4.62
N LYS A 45 1.25 10.27 -3.79
CA LYS A 45 0.94 10.85 -2.47
C LYS A 45 1.82 10.28 -1.35
N CYS A 46 1.93 8.96 -1.23
CA CYS A 46 2.80 8.33 -0.23
C CYS A 46 4.20 7.97 -0.74
N GLY A 47 4.43 7.94 -2.06
CA GLY A 47 5.70 7.50 -2.64
C GLY A 47 5.96 5.98 -2.55
N CYS A 48 5.12 5.23 -1.83
CA CYS A 48 5.31 3.79 -1.65
C CYS A 48 5.02 3.00 -2.94
N PHE A 49 5.73 1.88 -3.09
CA PHE A 49 5.40 0.85 -4.07
C PHE A 49 4.10 0.16 -3.67
N MET A 50 3.07 0.28 -4.51
CA MET A 50 1.73 -0.17 -4.11
C MET A 50 1.64 -1.68 -4.02
N LYS A 51 2.35 -2.41 -4.89
CA LYS A 51 2.44 -3.87 -4.82
C LYS A 51 3.00 -4.38 -3.49
N LEU A 52 3.85 -3.60 -2.82
CA LEU A 52 4.42 -3.95 -1.51
C LEU A 52 3.54 -3.42 -0.38
N LYS A 53 3.12 -2.15 -0.46
CA LYS A 53 2.27 -1.53 0.56
C LYS A 53 0.93 -2.27 0.73
N THR A 54 0.34 -2.78 -0.34
CA THR A 54 -0.93 -3.51 -0.24
C THR A 54 -0.79 -4.87 0.43
N THR A 55 0.42 -5.44 0.49
CA THR A 55 0.70 -6.70 1.21
C THR A 55 0.82 -6.53 2.71
N LEU A 56 0.99 -5.30 3.20
CA LEU A 56 1.05 -5.00 4.63
C LEU A 56 -0.38 -4.83 5.14
N GLU A 57 -0.78 -5.63 6.14
CA GLU A 57 -2.15 -5.62 6.63
C GLU A 57 -2.52 -4.28 7.28
N ASN A 58 -1.59 -3.76 8.08
CA ASN A 58 -1.71 -2.48 8.79
C ASN A 58 -1.52 -1.24 7.92
N ALA A 59 -1.23 -1.40 6.63
CA ALA A 59 -1.13 -0.26 5.72
C ALA A 59 -2.47 0.43 5.54
N ARG A 60 -2.43 1.76 5.37
CA ARG A 60 -3.62 2.57 5.07
C ARG A 60 -3.35 3.52 3.93
N CYS A 61 -4.39 3.96 3.25
CA CYS A 61 -4.24 4.99 2.23
C CYS A 61 -4.12 6.37 2.91
N PRO A 62 -3.10 7.20 2.60
CA PRO A 62 -2.99 8.55 3.18
C PRO A 62 -4.14 9.47 2.78
N ILE A 63 -4.89 9.11 1.74
CA ILE A 63 -6.09 9.83 1.25
C ILE A 63 -7.40 9.13 1.66
N GLY A 64 -7.35 8.05 2.44
CA GLY A 64 -8.53 7.35 2.95
C GLY A 64 -9.36 6.60 1.90
N LYS A 65 -8.81 6.28 0.71
CA LYS A 65 -9.51 5.47 -0.30
C LYS A 65 -9.61 3.98 0.09
N TRP A 66 -8.77 3.54 1.02
CA TRP A 66 -8.76 2.20 1.64
C TRP A 66 -7.96 2.25 2.96
#